data_AF-A0A1M3NF74-F1
#
_entry.id   AF-A0A1M3NF74-F1
#
_cell.length_a   1.000
_cell.length_b   1.000
_cell.length_c   1.000
_cell.angle_alpha   90.00
_cell.angle_beta   90.00
_cell.angle_gamma   90.00
#
_symmetry.space_group_name_H-M   'P 1'
#
loop_
_entity.id
_entity.type
_entity.pdbx_description
1 polymer ?
#
loop_
_entity_poly.entity_id
_entity_poly.type
_entity_poly.pdbx_seq_one_letter_code
_entity_poly.pdbx_strand_id
1 'polypeptide(L)'
;MLRAILCITSMAVALMACDRSSASSGNAGGDNGGATRDASASRQRIGSCDRAPSTGTCSEYSGAYLVQNEILLTSSCAKLGGTFVYAECPNTSVVGSCTLSTGEVRKFYGTGSAAYEPERAHSECEGSYRGAWRGL
;
A
#
# COMPACT_ATOMS: atom_id res chain seq x y z
N MET A 1 43.51 12.63 20.11
CA MET A 1 43.36 11.35 20.85
C MET A 1 42.60 11.62 22.13
N LEU A 2 41.29 11.36 22.17
CA LEU A 2 40.52 11.38 23.42
C LEU A 2 39.25 10.52 23.31
N ARG A 3 39.37 9.31 23.87
CA ARG A 3 38.40 8.41 24.53
C ARG A 3 36.98 8.26 23.97
N ALA A 4 36.75 7.05 23.47
CA ALA A 4 35.47 6.37 23.30
C ALA A 4 34.67 6.29 24.61
N ILE A 5 33.34 6.45 24.51
CA ILE A 5 32.39 5.96 25.52
C ILE A 5 31.29 5.19 24.80
N LEU A 6 31.33 3.88 25.04
CA LEU A 6 30.36 2.85 24.70
C LEU A 6 29.19 2.96 25.69
N CYS A 7 27.95 3.08 25.22
CA CYS A 7 26.77 2.78 26.04
C CYS A 7 25.77 1.99 25.23
N ILE A 8 25.82 0.67 25.45
CA ILE A 8 24.87 -0.34 25.01
C ILE A 8 23.66 -0.25 25.94
N THR A 9 22.47 -0.01 25.39
CA THR A 9 21.22 -0.24 26.12
C THR A 9 20.32 -1.16 25.32
N SER A 10 20.47 -2.45 25.62
CA SER A 10 19.53 -3.52 25.32
C SER A 10 18.23 -3.28 26.10
N MET A 11 17.07 -3.41 25.45
CA MET A 11 15.80 -3.61 26.15
C MET A 11 14.98 -4.68 25.45
N ALA A 12 14.38 -5.52 26.28
CA ALA A 12 14.09 -6.91 26.04
C ALA A 12 12.66 -7.16 25.51
N VAL A 13 12.54 -8.34 24.89
CA VAL A 13 11.35 -9.00 24.36
C VAL A 13 10.30 -9.25 25.44
N ALA A 14 9.02 -9.01 25.13
CA ALA A 14 7.89 -9.60 25.85
C ALA A 14 6.95 -10.31 24.85
N LEU A 15 7.00 -11.64 24.88
CA LEU A 15 6.01 -12.55 24.31
C LEU A 15 4.80 -12.60 25.26
N MET A 16 3.59 -12.40 24.76
CA MET A 16 2.36 -12.78 25.47
C MET A 16 1.58 -13.78 24.63
N ALA A 17 1.17 -14.84 25.32
CA ALA A 17 0.77 -16.13 24.81
C ALA A 17 -0.73 -16.22 24.48
N CYS A 18 -1.03 -17.30 23.76
CA CYS A 18 -2.34 -17.81 23.36
C CYS A 18 -3.36 -17.88 24.50
N ASP A 19 -4.61 -17.56 24.17
CA ASP A 19 -5.77 -18.13 24.84
C ASP A 19 -6.59 -18.94 23.82
N ARG A 20 -6.98 -20.14 24.24
CA ARG A 20 -7.57 -21.23 23.44
C ARG A 20 -8.74 -21.76 24.25
N SER A 21 -9.97 -21.54 23.80
CA SER A 21 -11.24 -22.17 24.26
C SER A 21 -12.36 -21.57 23.39
N SER A 22 -13.34 -22.26 22.79
CA SER A 22 -13.88 -23.60 22.93
C SER A 22 -14.65 -23.97 21.65
N ALA A 23 -14.82 -25.27 21.40
CA ALA A 23 -15.64 -25.83 20.33
C ALA A 23 -17.15 -25.69 20.60
N SER A 24 -17.95 -25.57 19.53
CA SER A 24 -19.31 -26.12 19.48
C SER A 24 -19.82 -26.25 18.04
N SER A 25 -20.14 -27.49 17.68
CA SER A 25 -20.81 -27.94 16.46
C SER A 25 -22.20 -27.33 16.27
N GLY A 26 -22.61 -27.12 15.02
CA GLY A 26 -24.01 -26.80 14.68
C GLY A 26 -24.23 -26.56 13.19
N ASN A 27 -24.50 -27.63 12.45
CA ASN A 27 -25.00 -27.55 11.07
C ASN A 27 -26.54 -27.49 11.14
N ALA A 28 -27.15 -26.36 10.81
CA ALA A 28 -28.60 -26.28 10.53
C ALA A 28 -28.87 -25.09 9.61
N GLY A 29 -29.58 -25.37 8.52
CA GLY A 29 -29.78 -24.49 7.38
C GLY A 29 -30.57 -23.20 7.64
N GLY A 30 -30.40 -22.28 6.70
CA GLY A 30 -31.12 -21.03 6.62
C GLY A 30 -31.01 -20.48 5.20
N ASP A 31 -31.81 -21.03 4.29
CA ASP A 31 -32.27 -20.28 3.12
C ASP A 31 -32.99 -19.04 3.63
N ASN A 32 -32.38 -17.87 3.46
CA ASN A 32 -33.11 -16.63 3.32
C ASN A 32 -32.29 -15.71 2.44
N GLY A 33 -32.87 -15.40 1.27
CA GLY A 33 -32.37 -14.43 0.33
C GLY A 33 -32.16 -13.09 1.01
N GLY A 34 -30.93 -12.84 1.44
CA GLY A 34 -30.37 -11.52 1.43
C GLY A 34 -29.79 -11.34 0.04
N ALA A 35 -30.55 -10.72 -0.85
CA ALA A 35 -29.93 -9.97 -1.94
C ALA A 35 -28.86 -9.12 -1.27
N THR A 36 -27.59 -9.54 -1.37
CA THR A 36 -26.45 -8.70 -1.07
C THR A 36 -26.76 -7.48 -1.89
N ARG A 37 -27.14 -6.41 -1.20
CA ARG A 37 -27.31 -5.11 -1.82
C ARG A 37 -25.95 -4.90 -2.45
N ASP A 38 -25.89 -5.16 -3.75
CA ASP A 38 -25.03 -4.53 -4.72
C ASP A 38 -25.32 -3.05 -4.50
N ALA A 39 -24.76 -2.53 -3.40
CA ALA A 39 -24.56 -1.13 -3.14
C ALA A 39 -23.73 -0.76 -4.33
N SER A 40 -24.42 -0.29 -5.36
CA SER A 40 -23.91 -0.10 -6.69
C SER A 40 -22.57 0.58 -6.53
N ALA A 41 -21.53 -0.22 -6.65
CA ALA A 41 -20.19 0.27 -6.83
C ALA A 41 -20.29 0.89 -8.21
N SER A 42 -20.72 2.15 -8.25
CA SER A 42 -20.15 3.12 -9.17
C SER A 42 -18.66 2.94 -8.99
N ARG A 43 -18.08 1.99 -9.75
CA ARG A 43 -16.69 1.59 -9.67
C ARG A 43 -15.94 2.90 -9.77
N GLN A 44 -15.43 3.39 -8.64
CA GLN A 44 -14.74 4.66 -8.64
C GLN A 44 -13.64 4.47 -9.66
N ARG A 45 -13.62 5.33 -10.68
CA ARG A 45 -12.64 5.24 -11.75
C ARG A 45 -11.27 5.34 -11.07
N ILE A 46 -10.48 4.29 -11.21
CA ILE A 46 -9.09 4.24 -10.74
C ILE A 46 -8.20 4.32 -11.96
N GLY A 47 -7.20 5.19 -11.87
CA GLY A 47 -6.09 5.26 -12.80
C GLY A 47 -4.81 5.05 -12.01
N SER A 48 -3.83 4.38 -12.60
CA SER A 48 -2.53 4.20 -11.99
C SER A 48 -1.41 4.54 -12.96
N CYS A 49 -0.31 5.02 -12.40
CA CYS A 49 0.96 5.11 -13.09
C CYS A 49 1.85 3.94 -12.63
N ASP A 50 1.97 2.92 -13.47
CA ASP A 50 2.82 1.78 -13.21
C ASP A 50 4.26 2.08 -13.61
N ARG A 51 5.13 2.14 -12.61
CA ARG A 51 6.59 2.19 -12.74
C ARG A 51 7.23 1.08 -11.92
N ALA A 52 6.49 0.03 -11.56
CA ALA A 52 6.99 -1.06 -10.75
C ALA A 52 8.15 -1.79 -11.46
N PRO A 53 8.09 -2.08 -12.78
CA PRO A 53 9.20 -2.72 -13.47
C PRO A 53 10.51 -1.92 -13.42
N SER A 54 10.44 -0.59 -13.50
CA SER A 54 11.61 0.28 -13.62
C SER A 54 12.10 0.83 -12.27
N THR A 55 11.18 1.25 -11.41
CA THR A 55 11.49 2.00 -10.17
C THR A 55 10.93 1.35 -8.91
N GLY A 56 10.26 0.20 -9.01
CA GLY A 56 9.66 -0.47 -7.86
C GLY A 56 8.50 0.32 -7.21
N THR A 57 7.82 1.20 -7.95
CA THR A 57 6.67 1.96 -7.45
C THR A 57 5.50 2.00 -8.42
N CYS A 58 4.29 2.03 -7.91
CA CYS A 58 3.10 2.33 -8.69
C CYS A 58 2.21 3.29 -7.89
N SER A 59 1.60 4.28 -8.55
CA SER A 59 0.78 5.31 -7.90
C SER A 59 -0.66 5.25 -8.40
N GLU A 60 -1.61 5.07 -7.50
CA GLU A 60 -3.05 4.99 -7.75
C GLU A 60 -3.71 6.34 -7.47
N TYR A 61 -4.65 6.69 -8.35
CA TYR A 61 -5.44 7.90 -8.32
C TYR A 61 -6.91 7.54 -8.51
N SER A 62 -7.80 8.17 -7.75
CA SER A 62 -9.23 7.90 -7.84
C SER A 62 -10.06 9.17 -7.67
N GLY A 63 -11.37 9.04 -7.92
CA GLY A 63 -12.35 10.09 -7.64
C GLY A 63 -12.09 11.40 -8.39
N ALA A 64 -12.37 12.52 -7.72
CA ALA A 64 -12.24 13.85 -8.30
C ALA A 64 -10.78 14.20 -8.67
N TYR A 65 -9.81 13.71 -7.90
CA TYR A 65 -8.40 13.98 -8.17
C TYR A 65 -7.97 13.42 -9.53
N LEU A 66 -8.34 12.16 -9.82
CA LEU A 66 -8.11 11.57 -11.13
C LEU A 66 -8.83 12.34 -12.24
N VAL A 67 -10.12 12.63 -12.08
CA VAL A 67 -10.93 13.28 -13.12
C VAL A 67 -10.39 14.67 -13.48
N GLN A 68 -9.96 15.45 -12.48
CA GLN A 68 -9.48 16.82 -12.71
C GLN A 68 -8.06 16.86 -13.26
N ASN A 69 -7.23 15.85 -12.98
CA ASN A 69 -5.79 15.88 -13.28
C ASN A 69 -5.36 14.83 -14.32
N GLU A 70 -6.28 14.10 -14.93
CA GLU A 70 -5.99 12.93 -15.78
C GLU A 70 -4.91 13.17 -16.84
N ILE A 71 -5.01 14.27 -17.60
CA ILE A 71 -4.04 14.62 -18.65
C ILE A 71 -2.65 14.84 -18.05
N LEU A 72 -2.58 15.50 -16.89
CA LEU A 72 -1.33 15.73 -16.18
C LEU A 72 -0.75 14.42 -15.63
N LEU A 73 -1.58 13.57 -15.04
CA LEU A 73 -1.17 12.27 -14.48
C LEU A 73 -0.63 11.34 -15.58
N THR A 74 -1.34 11.23 -16.70
CA THR A 74 -0.92 10.43 -17.85
C THR A 74 0.39 10.95 -18.45
N SER A 75 0.48 12.26 -18.71
CA SER A 75 1.70 12.85 -19.30
C SER A 75 2.90 12.80 -18.36
N SER A 76 2.70 12.99 -17.06
CA SER A 76 3.76 12.88 -16.05
C SER A 76 4.22 11.43 -15.88
N CYS A 77 3.30 10.47 -15.93
CA CYS A 77 3.63 9.06 -15.87
C CYS A 77 4.58 8.67 -17.01
N ALA A 78 4.24 9.03 -18.24
CA ALA A 78 5.07 8.76 -19.41
C ALA A 78 6.45 9.41 -19.31
N LYS A 79 6.54 10.68 -18.87
CA LYS A 79 7.82 11.39 -18.66
C LYS A 79 8.71 10.73 -17.61
N LEU A 80 8.11 10.08 -16.61
CA LEU A 80 8.81 9.36 -15.55
C LEU A 80 9.09 7.89 -15.93
N GLY A 81 8.91 7.52 -17.19
CA GLY A 81 9.17 6.16 -17.69
C GLY A 81 8.17 5.12 -17.20
N GLY A 82 6.95 5.54 -16.88
CA GLY A 82 5.85 4.66 -16.49
C GLY A 82 4.79 4.49 -17.56
N THR A 83 3.88 3.56 -17.29
CA THR A 83 2.69 3.31 -18.12
C THR A 83 1.45 3.70 -17.33
N PHE A 84 0.65 4.61 -17.87
CA PHE A 84 -0.62 4.97 -17.26
C PHE A 84 -1.71 3.98 -17.70
N VAL A 85 -2.45 3.41 -16.75
CA VAL A 85 -3.54 2.45 -17.02
C VAL A 85 -4.77 2.77 -16.17
N TYR A 86 -5.97 2.48 -16.68
CA TYR A 86 -7.22 2.59 -15.91
C TYR A 86 -7.49 1.33 -15.10
N ALA A 87 -6.57 1.03 -14.19
CA ALA A 87 -6.65 -0.08 -13.27
C ALA A 87 -5.92 0.26 -11.96
N GLU A 88 -6.19 -0.51 -10.92
CA GLU A 88 -5.38 -0.51 -9.69
C GLU A 88 -3.94 -0.93 -10.00
N CYS A 89 -3.02 -0.46 -9.17
CA CYS A 89 -1.65 -0.92 -9.16
C CYS A 89 -1.61 -2.41 -8.80
N PRO A 90 -0.80 -3.24 -9.50
CA PRO A 90 -0.69 -4.66 -9.22
C PRO A 90 -0.44 -4.94 -7.73
N ASN A 91 -1.13 -5.90 -7.13
CA ASN A 91 -0.93 -6.24 -5.72
C ASN A 91 0.13 -7.33 -5.49
N THR A 92 0.85 -7.73 -6.55
CA THR A 92 1.91 -8.74 -6.48
C THR A 92 3.21 -8.13 -6.00
N SER A 93 3.87 -8.77 -5.03
CA SER A 93 5.19 -8.35 -4.52
C SER A 93 5.24 -6.93 -3.94
N VAL A 94 4.09 -6.40 -3.51
CA VAL A 94 4.04 -5.17 -2.72
C VAL A 94 4.75 -5.43 -1.39
N VAL A 95 5.51 -4.46 -0.89
CA VAL A 95 6.15 -4.50 0.45
C VAL A 95 5.51 -3.50 1.41
N GLY A 96 4.72 -2.58 0.87
CA GLY A 96 3.86 -1.67 1.61
C GLY A 96 3.31 -0.57 0.72
N SER A 97 2.52 0.31 1.32
CA SER A 97 1.86 1.41 0.62
C SER A 97 1.91 2.70 1.43
N CYS A 98 1.87 3.82 0.73
CA CYS A 98 1.89 5.15 1.31
C CYS A 98 0.69 5.94 0.79
N THR A 99 -0.18 6.38 1.69
CA THR A 99 -1.29 7.28 1.34
C THR A 99 -0.84 8.71 1.54
N LEU A 100 -0.81 9.49 0.45
CA LEU A 100 -0.45 10.90 0.47
C LEU A 100 -1.68 11.75 0.84
N SER A 101 -1.44 12.99 1.29
CA SER A 101 -2.51 13.95 1.61
C SER A 101 -3.40 14.31 0.43
N THR A 102 -2.93 14.10 -0.80
CA THR A 102 -3.70 14.28 -2.04
C THR A 102 -4.72 13.16 -2.29
N GLY A 103 -4.68 12.08 -1.51
CA GLY A 103 -5.43 10.86 -1.76
C GLY A 103 -4.76 9.92 -2.76
N GLU A 104 -3.60 10.27 -3.31
CA GLU A 104 -2.75 9.32 -4.05
C GLU A 104 -2.30 8.19 -3.13
N VAL A 105 -2.40 6.95 -3.63
CA VAL A 105 -1.84 5.78 -2.94
C VAL A 105 -0.63 5.28 -3.74
N ARG A 106 0.55 5.40 -3.16
CA ARG A 106 1.78 4.86 -3.75
C ARG A 106 2.11 3.50 -3.17
N LYS A 107 2.10 2.46 -3.99
CA LYS A 107 2.56 1.11 -3.65
C LYS A 107 4.05 0.97 -3.94
N PHE A 108 4.78 0.33 -3.02
CA PHE A 108 6.19 0.01 -3.15
C PHE A 108 6.35 -1.49 -3.35
N TYR A 109 7.28 -1.89 -4.22
CA TYR A 109 7.44 -3.27 -4.66
C TYR A 109 8.83 -3.79 -4.33
N GLY A 110 8.90 -5.00 -3.80
CA GLY A 110 10.15 -5.75 -3.57
C GLY A 110 10.71 -6.39 -4.85
N THR A 111 10.23 -5.97 -6.01
CA THR A 111 10.63 -6.47 -7.33
C THR A 111 10.77 -5.32 -8.32
N GLY A 112 11.50 -5.56 -9.41
CA GLY A 112 11.79 -4.57 -10.46
C GLY A 112 13.25 -4.13 -10.42
N SER A 113 13.66 -3.29 -11.39
CA SER A 113 15.06 -2.86 -11.54
C SER A 113 15.58 -2.03 -10.36
N ALA A 114 14.68 -1.38 -9.62
CA ALA A 114 14.98 -0.66 -8.38
C ALA A 114 13.98 -1.05 -7.29
N ALA A 115 13.94 -2.34 -6.97
CA ALA A 115 13.12 -2.88 -5.88
C ALA A 115 13.34 -2.13 -4.55
N TYR A 116 12.28 -2.06 -3.76
CA TYR A 116 12.30 -1.48 -2.42
C TYR A 116 12.40 -2.56 -1.35
N GLU A 117 13.27 -2.33 -0.37
CA GLU A 117 13.16 -2.97 0.94
C GLU A 117 12.04 -2.30 1.76
N PRO A 118 11.30 -3.05 2.59
CA PRO A 118 10.18 -2.53 3.38
C PRO A 118 10.56 -1.32 4.25
N GLU A 119 11.70 -1.37 4.95
CA GLU A 119 12.15 -0.31 5.87
C GLU A 119 12.51 0.98 5.10
N ARG A 120 13.11 0.84 3.91
CA ARG A 120 13.40 1.97 3.05
C ARG A 120 12.10 2.60 2.54
N ALA A 121 11.14 1.79 2.11
CA ALA A 121 9.84 2.29 1.64
C ALA A 121 9.07 3.02 2.74
N HIS A 122 9.09 2.49 3.97
CA HIS A 122 8.50 3.14 5.14
C HIS A 122 9.13 4.51 5.41
N SER A 123 10.47 4.56 5.51
CA SER A 123 11.20 5.81 5.75
C SER A 123 10.95 6.86 4.65
N GLU A 124 10.90 6.44 3.39
CA GLU A 124 10.60 7.34 2.28
C GLU A 124 9.15 7.86 2.31
N CYS A 125 8.19 7.00 2.69
CA CYS A 125 6.80 7.38 2.86
C CYS A 125 6.62 8.49 3.91
N GLU A 126 7.10 8.26 5.13
CA GLU A 126 6.86 9.18 6.24
C GLU A 126 7.78 10.41 6.17
N GLY A 127 9.00 10.24 5.67
CA GLY A 127 9.99 11.32 5.57
C GLY A 127 9.78 12.19 4.32
N SER A 128 10.04 11.61 3.15
CA SER A 128 10.07 12.35 1.87
C SER A 128 8.67 12.69 1.38
N TYR A 129 7.75 11.73 1.42
CA TYR A 129 6.38 11.92 0.93
C TYR A 129 5.43 12.49 1.99
N ARG A 130 5.83 12.46 3.27
CA ARG A 130 5.00 12.86 4.41
C ARG A 130 3.61 12.21 4.37
N GLY A 131 3.56 10.97 3.89
CA GLY A 131 2.35 10.18 3.80
C GLY A 131 2.14 9.29 5.01
N ALA A 132 0.98 8.64 5.05
CA ALA A 132 0.67 7.62 6.03
C ALA A 132 1.11 6.25 5.50
N TRP A 133 2.02 5.59 6.22
CA TRP A 133 2.50 4.26 5.87
C TRP A 133 1.51 3.17 6.24
N ARG A 134 1.36 2.18 5.36
CA ARG A 134 0.67 0.93 5.62
C ARG A 134 1.52 -0.23 5.13
N GLY A 135 2.15 -0.92 6.08
CA GLY A 135 2.89 -2.16 5.85
C GLY A 135 1.98 -3.34 5.52
N LEU A 136 2.60 -4.44 5.09
CA LEU A 136 1.97 -5.74 4.90
C LEU A 136 2.26 -6.69 6.06
#